data_AF-A0A9X4HX72-F1
#
_entry.id   AF-A0A9X4HX72-F1
#
_cell.length_a   1.000
_cell.length_b   1.000
_cell.length_c   1.000
_cell.angle_alpha   90.00
_cell.angle_beta   90.00
_cell.angle_gamma   90.00
#
_symmetry.space_group_name_H-M   'P 1'
#
loop_
_entity.id
_entity.type
_entity.pdbx_description
1 polymer ?
#
loop_
_entity_poly.entity_id
_entity_poly.type
_entity_poly.pdbx_seq_one_letter_code
_entity_poly.pdbx_strand_id
1 'polypeptide(L)' 'MKHAEAIAQLEISAQACETNAPINEAEGNHEQAQLERDNAAAYRAAIAHLKADQ' A
#
# COMPACT_ATOMS: atom_id res chain seq x y z
N MET A 1 14.70 -15.73 0.05
CA MET A 1 14.42 -14.36 -0.41
C MET A 1 14.84 -13.40 0.68
N LYS A 2 15.70 -12.44 0.35
CA LYS A 2 16.02 -11.33 1.25
C LYS A 2 14.71 -10.58 1.55
N HIS A 3 14.51 -10.07 2.76
CA HIS A 3 13.35 -9.24 3.12
C HIS A 3 11.95 -9.88 3.00
N ALA A 4 11.82 -11.21 2.99
CA ALA A 4 10.52 -11.89 2.79
C ALA A 4 9.40 -11.42 3.75
N GLU A 5 9.72 -11.26 5.03
CA GLU A 5 8.77 -10.80 6.06
C GLU A 5 8.36 -9.33 5.83
N ALA A 6 9.31 -8.46 5.47
CA ALA A 6 9.04 -7.07 5.17
C ALA A 6 8.15 -6.91 3.92
N ILE A 7 8.41 -7.72 2.88
CA ILE A 7 7.59 -7.76 1.67
C ILE A 7 6.16 -8.20 2.01
N ALA A 8 6.00 -9.27 2.81
CA ALA A 8 4.67 -9.75 3.21
C ALA A 8 3.89 -8.67 3.99
N GLN A 9 4.56 -7.97 4.91
CA GLN A 9 3.92 -6.90 5.67
C GLN A 9 3.51 -5.71 4.79
N LEU A 10 4.37 -5.31 3.83
CA LEU A 10 4.05 -4.24 2.88
C LEU A 10 2.90 -4.64 1.95
N GLU A 11 2.80 -5.91 1.55
CA GLU A 11 1.69 -6.40 0.72
C GLU A 11 0.35 -6.31 1.45
N ILE A 12 0.31 -6.67 2.74
CA ILE A 12 -0.88 -6.51 3.60
C ILE A 12 -1.26 -5.03 3.71
N SER A 13 -0.29 -4.16 3.99
CA SER A 13 -0.54 -2.72 4.12
C SER A 13 -1.01 -2.08 2.82
N ALA A 14 -0.43 -2.44 1.68
CA ALA A 14 -0.88 -1.97 0.38
C ALA A 14 -2.33 -2.40 0.10
N GLN A 15 -2.66 -3.67 0.36
CA GLN A 15 -4.01 -4.18 0.13
C GLN A 15 -5.06 -3.51 1.03
N ALA A 16 -4.71 -3.20 2.28
CA ALA A 16 -5.59 -2.46 3.18
C ALA A 16 -5.90 -1.06 2.62
N CYS A 17 -4.87 -0.31 2.19
CA CYS A 17 -5.05 1.01 1.59
C CYS A 17 -5.84 0.95 0.27
N GLU A 18 -5.55 -0.02 -0.61
CA GLU A 18 -6.27 -0.22 -1.88
C GLU A 18 -7.74 -0.56 -1.67
N THR A 19 -8.06 -1.27 -0.59
CA THR A 19 -9.44 -1.63 -0.22
C THR A 19 -10.18 -0.43 0.39
N ASN A 20 -9.51 0.34 1.24
CA ASN A 20 -10.15 1.44 1.97
C ASN A 20 -10.33 2.70 1.13
N ALA A 21 -9.41 2.99 0.20
CA ALA A 21 -9.47 4.21 -0.62
C ALA A 21 -10.84 4.42 -1.32
N PRO A 22 -11.40 3.44 -2.03
CA PRO A 22 -12.72 3.60 -2.64
C PRO A 22 -13.87 3.70 -1.62
N ILE A 23 -13.72 3.11 -0.42
CA ILE A 23 -14.71 3.22 0.66
C ILE A 23 -14.72 4.65 1.19
N ASN A 24 -13.54 5.19 1.53
CA ASN A 24 -13.41 6.56 2.01
C ASN A 24 -13.84 7.57 0.94
N GLU A 25 -13.58 7.31 -0.34
CA GLU A 25 -14.08 8.15 -1.43
C GLU A 25 -15.63 8.18 -1.46
N ALA A 26 -16.26 7.00 -1.35
CA ALA A 26 -17.73 6.88 -1.35
C ALA A 26 -18.37 7.52 -0.10
N GLU A 27 -17.66 7.54 1.03
CA GLU A 27 -18.09 8.18 2.28
C GLU A 27 -17.85 9.70 2.32
N GLY A 28 -17.20 10.26 1.30
CA GLY A 28 -16.84 11.69 1.25
C GLY A 28 -15.58 12.06 2.02
N ASN A 29 -14.83 11.07 2.51
CA ASN A 29 -13.55 11.23 3.20
C ASN A 29 -12.41 11.39 2.18
N HIS A 30 -12.48 12.39 1.31
CA HIS A 30 -11.58 12.55 0.15
C HIS A 30 -10.10 12.64 0.54
N GLU A 31 -9.76 13.35 1.63
CA GLU A 31 -8.38 13.45 2.12
C GLU A 31 -7.82 12.08 2.54
N GLN A 32 -8.63 11.28 3.24
CA GLN A 32 -8.26 9.92 3.65
C GLN A 32 -8.11 8.99 2.43
N ALA A 33 -9.04 9.08 1.47
CA ALA A 33 -8.97 8.30 0.23
C ALA A 33 -7.69 8.63 -0.57
N GLN A 34 -7.31 9.91 -0.61
CA GLN A 34 -6.05 10.33 -1.24
C GLN A 34 -4.83 9.80 -0.48
N LEU A 35 -4.82 9.92 0.86
CA LEU A 35 -3.74 9.39 1.69
C LEU A 35 -3.58 7.87 1.50
N GLU A 36 -4.67 7.12 1.38
CA GLU A 36 -4.64 5.68 1.14
C GLU A 36 -4.09 5.35 -0.25
N ARG A 37 -4.46 6.11 -1.29
CA ARG A 37 -3.87 5.94 -2.63
C ARG A 37 -2.37 6.21 -2.62
N ASP A 38 -1.93 7.27 -1.96
CA ASP A 38 -0.51 7.62 -1.88
C ASP A 38 0.30 6.58 -1.09
N ASN A 39 -0.24 6.11 0.04
CA ASN A 39 0.40 5.06 0.84
C ASN A 39 0.46 3.73 0.08
N ALA A 40 -0.60 3.32 -0.60
CA ALA A 40 -0.59 2.12 -1.43
C ALA A 40 0.51 2.20 -2.51
N ALA A 41 0.61 3.33 -3.21
CA ALA A 41 1.65 3.55 -4.22
C ALA A 41 3.06 3.46 -3.60
N ALA A 42 3.28 4.07 -2.44
CA ALA A 42 4.55 4.02 -1.72
C ALA A 42 4.93 2.59 -1.30
N TYR A 43 3.98 1.83 -0.74
CA TYR A 43 4.21 0.43 -0.35
C TYR A 43 4.53 -0.46 -1.55
N ARG A 44 3.82 -0.29 -2.68
CA ARG A 44 4.09 -1.01 -3.93
C ARG A 44 5.47 -0.69 -4.48
N ALA A 45 5.90 0.57 -4.44
CA ALA A 45 7.26 0.97 -4.82
C ALA A 45 8.32 0.34 -3.90
N ALA A 46 8.11 0.34 -2.58
CA ALA A 46 9.01 -0.30 -1.63
C ALA A 46 9.13 -1.81 -1.87
N ILE A 47 8.01 -2.52 -2.13
CA ILE A 47 8.01 -3.94 -2.50
C ILE A 47 8.86 -4.18 -3.75
N ALA A 48 8.69 -3.34 -4.79
CA ALA A 48 9.45 -3.47 -6.02
C ALA A 48 10.96 -3.31 -5.77
N HIS A 49 11.36 -2.34 -4.95
CA HIS A 49 12.76 -2.16 -4.55
C HIS A 49 13.30 -3.38 -3.78
N LEU A 50 12.57 -3.90 -2.78
CA LEU A 50 13.00 -5.06 -2.00
C LEU A 50 13.02 -6.37 -2.80
N LYS A 51 12.15 -6.50 -3.81
CA LYS A 51 12.17 -7.62 -4.77
C LYS A 51 13.31 -7.51 -5.79
N ALA A 52 13.83 -6.32 -6.04
CA ALA A 52 15.00 -6.11 -6.90
C ALA A 52 16.33 -6.30 -6.14
N ASP A 53 16.34 -6.08 -4.83
CA ASP A 53 17.49 -6.29 -3.93
C ASP A 53 17.59 -7.73 -3.37
N GLN A 54 17.03 -8.72 -4.09
CA GLN A 54 16.92 -10.13 -3.66
C GLN A 54 18.24 -10.90 -3.70
#